data_AF-A0AAP4JNI8-F1
#
_entry.id   AF-A0AAP4JNI8-F1
#
_cell.length_a   1.000
_cell.length_b   1.000
_cell.length_c   1.000
_cell.angle_alpha   90.00
_cell.angle_beta   90.00
_cell.angle_gamma   90.00
#
_symmetry.space_group_name_H-M   'P 1'
#
loop_
_entity.id
_entity.type
_entity.pdbx_description
1 polymer ?
#
loop_
_entity_poly.entity_id
_entity_poly.type
_entity_poly.pdbx_seq_one_letter_code
_entity_poly.pdbx_strand_id
1 'polypeptide(L)'
;MKDVFDYIISGVSIGLLILAVYMVKKIPDMVRDKLKSDREFEFNKALQVDEFYRKDGNLQGIMLEWTNYAISNNAMDDLSKARGLKKLQDLVQKTVGYGSSRTVKLLTEMFQEVYQNNDSKDQKDSSEDNKSDDASESDYTTMVVLAMVVSSLKEDFTGIKIEPLDVLKIRITDYTKYEETFKKIIDKTNEKLGVEI
;
A
#
# COMPACT_ATOMS: atom_id res chain seq x y z
N MET A 1 -47.46 66.02 -3.79
CA MET A 1 -47.31 64.81 -2.92
C MET A 1 -46.94 63.55 -3.71
N LYS A 2 -47.45 63.33 -4.93
CA LYS A 2 -47.03 62.21 -5.79
C LYS A 2 -45.53 62.23 -6.12
N ASP A 3 -44.99 63.39 -6.51
CA ASP A 3 -43.58 63.49 -6.93
C ASP A 3 -42.59 63.11 -5.82
N VAL A 4 -42.87 63.47 -4.56
CA VAL A 4 -42.00 63.13 -3.42
C VAL A 4 -42.02 61.62 -3.12
N PHE A 5 -43.17 60.96 -3.28
CA PHE A 5 -43.30 59.51 -3.14
C PHE A 5 -42.56 58.76 -4.26
N ASP A 6 -42.63 59.26 -5.50
CA ASP A 6 -41.93 58.67 -6.65
C ASP A 6 -40.40 58.77 -6.52
N TYR A 7 -39.89 59.87 -5.97
CA TYR A 7 -38.45 60.01 -5.67
C TYR A 7 -37.97 59.00 -4.62
N ILE A 8 -38.75 58.78 -3.56
CA ILE A 8 -38.43 57.80 -2.50
C ILE A 8 -38.42 56.37 -3.07
N ILE A 9 -39.42 56.02 -3.90
CA ILE A 9 -39.51 54.71 -4.55
C ILE A 9 -38.33 54.49 -5.50
N SER A 10 -37.92 55.51 -6.27
CA SER A 10 -36.75 55.41 -7.16
C SER A 10 -35.44 55.21 -6.37
N GLY A 11 -35.27 55.92 -5.25
CA GLY A 11 -34.08 55.79 -4.40
C GLY A 11 -33.94 54.40 -3.78
N VAL A 12 -35.05 53.83 -3.30
CA VAL A 12 -35.09 52.45 -2.79
C VAL A 12 -34.78 51.44 -3.90
N SER A 13 -35.32 51.66 -5.11
CA SER A 13 -35.08 50.79 -6.27
C SER A 13 -33.61 50.79 -6.71
N ILE A 14 -32.97 51.96 -6.70
CA ILE A 14 -31.54 52.11 -6.99
C ILE A 14 -30.69 51.40 -5.92
N GLY A 15 -31.06 51.54 -4.63
CA GLY A 15 -30.40 50.84 -3.53
C GLY A 15 -30.46 49.31 -3.67
N LEU A 16 -31.63 48.77 -4.03
CA LEU A 16 -31.81 47.34 -4.30
C LEU A 16 -30.99 46.87 -5.51
N LEU A 17 -30.91 47.68 -6.57
CA LEU A 17 -30.10 47.38 -7.75
C LEU A 17 -28.61 47.31 -7.43
N ILE A 18 -28.09 48.24 -6.63
CA ILE A 18 -26.69 48.24 -6.19
C ILE A 18 -26.38 46.98 -5.37
N LEU A 19 -27.29 46.60 -4.47
CA LEU A 19 -27.15 45.39 -3.65
C LEU A 19 -27.19 44.12 -4.53
N ALA A 20 -28.10 44.04 -5.49
CA ALA A 20 -28.18 42.93 -6.43
C ALA A 20 -26.89 42.79 -7.27
N VAL A 21 -26.35 43.89 -7.80
CA VAL A 21 -25.09 43.90 -8.56
C VAL A 21 -23.91 43.46 -7.68
N TYR A 22 -23.86 43.91 -6.43
CA TYR A 22 -22.82 43.49 -5.48
C TYR A 22 -22.89 41.98 -5.19
N MET A 23 -24.09 41.43 -5.00
CA MET A 23 -24.29 39.99 -4.79
C MET A 23 -23.84 39.20 -6.01
N VAL A 24 -24.22 39.61 -7.23
CA VAL A 24 -23.81 38.96 -8.48
C VAL A 24 -22.29 38.98 -8.64
N LYS A 25 -21.63 40.09 -8.31
CA LYS A 25 -20.16 40.19 -8.34
C LYS A 25 -19.46 39.28 -7.33
N LYS A 26 -20.12 38.92 -6.22
CA LYS A 26 -19.55 38.09 -5.14
C LYS A 26 -19.76 36.59 -5.35
N ILE A 27 -20.66 36.19 -6.27
CA ILE A 27 -20.90 34.78 -6.61
C ILE A 27 -19.61 34.07 -7.07
N PRO A 28 -18.79 34.63 -7.99
CA PRO A 28 -17.55 33.98 -8.44
C PRO A 28 -16.57 33.73 -7.30
N ASP A 29 -16.41 34.70 -6.39
CA ASP A 29 -15.51 34.57 -5.24
C ASP A 29 -16.02 33.48 -4.28
N MET A 30 -17.32 33.45 -4.01
CA MET A 30 -17.94 32.42 -3.15
C MET A 30 -17.80 31.01 -3.73
N VAL A 31 -17.92 30.86 -5.06
CA VAL A 31 -17.71 29.58 -5.74
C VAL A 31 -16.25 29.15 -5.68
N ARG A 32 -15.32 30.09 -5.89
CA ARG A 32 -13.87 29.83 -5.77
C ARG A 32 -13.51 29.41 -4.34
N ASP A 33 -14.03 30.10 -3.34
CA ASP A 33 -13.77 29.81 -1.94
C ASP A 33 -14.35 28.46 -1.54
N LYS A 34 -15.56 28.14 -2.00
CA LYS A 34 -16.15 26.81 -1.79
C LYS A 34 -15.32 25.71 -2.46
N LEU A 35 -14.91 25.89 -3.72
CA LEU A 35 -14.08 24.91 -4.42
C LEU A 35 -12.72 24.72 -3.73
N LYS A 36 -12.12 25.80 -3.24
CA LYS A 36 -10.89 25.76 -2.45
C LYS A 36 -11.10 25.01 -1.14
N SER A 37 -12.17 25.33 -0.41
CA SER A 37 -12.55 24.67 0.84
C SER A 37 -12.82 23.19 0.65
N ASP A 38 -13.57 22.80 -0.39
CA ASP A 38 -13.89 21.41 -0.69
C ASP A 38 -12.60 20.62 -1.01
N ARG A 39 -11.69 21.21 -1.80
CA ARG A 39 -10.38 20.61 -2.09
C ARG A 39 -9.51 20.48 -0.83
N GLU A 40 -9.47 21.52 -0.01
CA GLU A 40 -8.72 21.50 1.26
C GLU A 40 -9.29 20.49 2.25
N PHE A 41 -10.62 20.35 2.31
CA PHE A 41 -11.29 19.36 3.13
C PHE A 41 -10.95 17.93 2.70
N GLU A 42 -11.08 17.61 1.42
CA GLU A 42 -10.73 16.28 0.91
C GLU A 42 -9.24 15.97 1.10
N PHE A 43 -8.36 16.95 0.88
CA PHE A 43 -6.94 16.81 1.15
C PHE A 43 -6.65 16.55 2.65
N ASN A 44 -7.21 17.35 3.55
CA ASN A 44 -7.01 17.20 4.99
C ASN A 44 -7.61 15.89 5.52
N LYS A 45 -8.73 15.44 4.96
CA LYS A 45 -9.34 14.16 5.27
C LYS A 45 -8.45 13.00 4.81
N ALA A 46 -7.93 13.05 3.58
CA ALA A 46 -7.00 12.05 3.07
C ALA A 46 -5.72 11.99 3.94
N LEU A 47 -5.21 13.14 4.37
CA LEU A 47 -4.03 13.23 5.21
C LEU A 47 -4.28 12.68 6.62
N GLN A 48 -5.44 12.96 7.22
CA GLN A 48 -5.83 12.38 8.51
C GLN A 48 -6.01 10.86 8.43
N VAL A 49 -6.60 10.37 7.33
CA VAL A 49 -6.75 8.94 7.10
C VAL A 49 -5.37 8.28 6.98
N ASP A 50 -4.49 8.82 6.13
CA ASP A 50 -3.12 8.33 5.98
C ASP A 50 -2.33 8.37 7.30
N GLU A 51 -2.46 9.45 8.07
CA GLU A 51 -1.83 9.58 9.38
C GLU A 51 -2.34 8.55 10.39
N PHE A 52 -3.67 8.30 10.43
CA PHE A 52 -4.25 7.26 11.27
C PHE A 52 -3.71 5.87 10.91
N TYR A 53 -3.66 5.51 9.63
CA TYR A 53 -3.12 4.22 9.19
C TYR A 53 -1.62 4.07 9.52
N ARG A 54 -0.83 5.16 9.42
CA ARG A 54 0.61 5.14 9.72
C ARG A 54 0.92 5.14 11.22
N LYS A 55 0.20 5.93 12.04
CA LYS A 55 0.48 6.11 13.47
C LYS A 55 -0.34 5.20 14.38
N ASP A 56 -1.66 5.16 14.20
CA ASP A 56 -2.57 4.45 15.10
C ASP A 56 -2.83 3.00 14.65
N GLY A 57 -2.74 2.73 13.34
CA GLY A 57 -2.90 1.39 12.74
C GLY A 57 -1.73 0.42 13.00
N ASN A 58 -0.69 0.84 13.71
CA ASN A 58 0.52 0.05 14.02
C ASN A 58 1.21 -0.54 12.77
N LEU A 59 1.22 0.20 11.67
CA LEU A 59 1.90 -0.22 10.43
C LEU A 59 3.40 -0.43 10.64
N GLN A 60 4.01 0.34 11.55
CA GLN A 60 5.38 0.15 12.00
C GLN A 60 5.61 -1.25 12.58
N GLY A 61 4.76 -1.70 13.50
CA GLY A 61 4.87 -3.01 14.12
C GLY A 61 4.71 -4.13 13.08
N ILE A 62 3.72 -4.00 12.20
CA ILE A 62 3.48 -4.93 11.09
C ILE A 62 4.72 -5.03 10.19
N MET A 63 5.26 -3.89 9.75
CA MET A 63 6.47 -3.82 8.92
C MET A 63 7.67 -4.48 9.61
N LEU A 64 7.89 -4.20 10.91
CA LEU A 64 9.01 -4.77 11.66
C LEU A 64 8.86 -6.28 11.86
N GLU A 65 7.66 -6.79 12.08
CA GLU A 65 7.40 -8.23 12.17
C GLU A 65 7.70 -8.94 10.84
N TRP A 66 7.21 -8.42 9.71
CA TRP A 66 7.55 -8.97 8.39
C TRP A 66 9.04 -8.88 8.08
N THR A 67 9.70 -7.77 8.46
CA THR A 67 11.15 -7.61 8.30
C THR A 67 11.91 -8.67 9.11
N ASN A 68 11.45 -8.99 10.32
CA ASN A 68 12.04 -10.05 11.12
C ASN A 68 11.92 -11.41 10.43
N TYR A 69 10.76 -11.74 9.83
CA TYR A 69 10.61 -12.96 9.03
C TYR A 69 11.46 -12.95 7.76
N ALA A 70 11.64 -11.78 7.14
CA ALA A 70 12.43 -11.63 5.93
C ALA A 70 13.94 -11.78 6.17
N ILE A 71 14.44 -11.44 7.36
CA ILE A 71 15.88 -11.43 7.69
C ILE A 71 16.30 -12.62 8.56
N SER A 72 15.48 -13.03 9.53
CA SER A 72 15.85 -14.05 10.51
C SER A 72 15.63 -15.47 9.99
N ASN A 73 16.72 -16.24 9.89
CA ASN A 73 16.69 -17.65 9.46
C ASN A 73 15.84 -18.55 10.39
N ASN A 74 15.73 -18.19 11.67
CA ASN A 74 15.03 -19.00 12.68
C ASN A 74 13.54 -18.60 12.85
N ALA A 75 13.11 -17.48 12.27
CA ALA A 75 11.75 -16.99 12.45
C ALA A 75 10.71 -17.87 11.71
N MET A 76 11.15 -18.57 10.65
CA MET A 76 10.32 -19.50 9.90
C MET A 76 10.09 -20.83 10.63
N ASP A 77 11.08 -21.31 11.38
CA ASP A 77 10.95 -22.54 12.16
C ASP A 77 9.92 -22.41 13.30
N ASP A 78 9.81 -21.20 13.86
CA ASP A 78 8.80 -20.90 14.88
C ASP A 78 7.38 -20.79 14.32
N LEU A 79 7.22 -20.56 13.01
CA LEU A 79 5.92 -20.53 12.32
C LEU A 79 5.28 -21.91 12.17
N SER A 80 6.08 -22.98 12.17
CA SER A 80 5.60 -24.37 12.06
C SER A 80 4.82 -24.86 13.29
N LYS A 81 4.95 -24.16 14.43
CA LYS A 81 4.26 -24.48 15.69
C LYS A 81 2.85 -23.86 15.68
N ALA A 82 1.89 -24.49 16.36
CA ALA A 82 0.51 -23.99 16.45
C ALA A 82 0.39 -22.52 16.94
N ARG A 83 1.29 -22.09 17.83
CA ARG A 83 1.37 -20.69 18.30
C ARG A 83 1.93 -19.75 17.22
N GLY A 84 2.83 -20.23 16.35
CA GLY A 84 3.38 -19.51 15.21
C GLY A 84 2.35 -19.27 14.11
N LEU A 85 1.57 -20.31 13.77
CA LEU A 85 0.47 -20.20 12.79
C LEU A 85 -0.56 -19.13 13.20
N LYS A 86 -0.95 -19.09 14.48
CA LYS A 86 -1.87 -18.06 14.98
C LYS A 86 -1.28 -16.65 14.88
N LYS A 87 0.02 -16.49 15.15
CA LYS A 87 0.71 -15.20 14.99
C LYS A 87 0.78 -14.78 13.53
N LEU A 88 1.07 -15.71 12.62
CA LEU A 88 1.06 -15.43 11.19
C LEU A 88 -0.31 -14.97 10.71
N GLN A 89 -1.37 -15.66 11.13
CA GLN A 89 -2.74 -15.31 10.75
C GLN A 89 -3.11 -13.91 11.25
N ASP A 90 -2.73 -13.56 12.48
CA ASP A 90 -2.92 -12.20 13.03
C ASP A 90 -2.12 -11.15 12.24
N LEU A 91 -0.86 -11.46 11.90
CA LEU A 91 -0.03 -10.57 11.09
C LEU A 91 -0.59 -10.37 9.67
N VAL A 92 -1.06 -11.45 9.03
CA VAL A 92 -1.74 -11.39 7.72
C VAL A 92 -3.01 -10.54 7.81
N GLN A 93 -3.85 -10.76 8.83
CA GLN A 93 -5.07 -9.98 9.03
C GLN A 93 -4.76 -8.49 9.19
N LYS A 94 -3.76 -8.14 10.00
CA LYS A 94 -3.31 -6.76 10.18
C LYS A 94 -2.76 -6.17 8.89
N THR A 95 -1.99 -6.94 8.13
CA THR A 95 -1.43 -6.49 6.84
C THR A 95 -2.52 -6.22 5.81
N VAL A 96 -3.56 -7.04 5.78
CA VAL A 96 -4.74 -6.80 4.92
C VAL A 96 -5.55 -5.59 5.38
N GLY A 97 -5.65 -5.37 6.70
CA GLY A 97 -6.41 -4.25 7.27
C GLY A 97 -5.74 -2.88 7.12
N TYR A 98 -4.41 -2.82 7.18
CA TYR A 98 -3.66 -1.56 7.24
C TYR A 98 -2.71 -1.33 6.06
N GLY A 99 -2.31 -2.37 5.32
CA GLY A 99 -1.41 -2.25 4.16
C GLY A 99 -2.09 -1.70 2.92
N SER A 100 -1.30 -1.18 1.98
CA SER A 100 -1.82 -0.71 0.70
C SER A 100 -2.33 -1.85 -0.18
N SER A 101 -3.17 -1.52 -1.18
CA SER A 101 -3.66 -2.52 -2.16
C SER A 101 -2.50 -3.29 -2.82
N ARG A 102 -1.37 -2.62 -3.07
CA ARG A 102 -0.15 -3.26 -3.59
C ARG A 102 0.41 -4.30 -2.60
N THR A 103 0.57 -3.93 -1.34
CA THR A 103 1.05 -4.85 -0.30
C THR A 103 0.14 -6.07 -0.16
N VAL A 104 -1.18 -5.88 -0.21
CA VAL A 104 -2.15 -6.99 -0.14
C VAL A 104 -2.03 -7.94 -1.35
N LYS A 105 -1.81 -7.40 -2.56
CA LYS A 105 -1.58 -8.21 -3.76
C LYS A 105 -0.32 -9.07 -3.63
N LEU A 106 0.78 -8.48 -3.17
CA LEU A 106 2.04 -9.20 -2.95
C LEU A 106 1.90 -10.29 -1.89
N LEU A 107 1.18 -9.99 -0.81
CA LEU A 107 0.90 -10.96 0.24
C LEU A 107 0.08 -12.14 -0.28
N THR A 108 -0.93 -11.86 -1.10
CA THR A 108 -1.76 -12.89 -1.72
C THR A 108 -0.93 -13.80 -2.62
N GLU A 109 -0.06 -13.21 -3.46
CA GLU A 109 0.84 -13.96 -4.33
C GLU A 109 1.79 -14.86 -3.54
N MET A 110 2.40 -14.31 -2.47
CA MET A 110 3.28 -15.06 -1.59
C MET A 110 2.61 -16.32 -1.03
N PHE A 111 1.38 -16.20 -0.50
CA PHE A 111 0.67 -17.35 0.05
C PHE A 111 0.18 -18.32 -1.03
N GLN A 112 -0.24 -17.81 -2.18
CA GLN A 112 -0.67 -18.65 -3.29
C GLN A 112 0.47 -19.54 -3.80
N GLU A 113 1.68 -18.99 -3.92
CA GLU A 113 2.90 -19.74 -4.26
C GLU A 113 3.22 -20.79 -3.20
N VAL A 114 3.11 -20.46 -1.91
CA VAL A 114 3.35 -21.41 -0.82
C VAL A 114 2.34 -22.58 -0.87
N TYR A 115 1.05 -22.30 -1.12
CA TYR A 115 0.04 -23.35 -1.20
C TYR A 115 0.24 -24.26 -2.42
N GLN A 116 0.51 -23.69 -3.60
CA GLN A 116 0.74 -24.47 -4.82
C GLN A 116 1.99 -25.35 -4.76
N ASN A 117 3.07 -24.87 -4.12
CA ASN A 117 4.30 -25.63 -3.97
C ASN A 117 4.18 -26.78 -2.95
N ASN A 118 3.27 -26.69 -1.97
CA ASN A 118 3.00 -27.78 -1.03
C ASN A 118 2.21 -28.91 -1.68
N ASP A 119 1.16 -28.59 -2.45
CA ASP A 119 0.36 -29.60 -3.17
C ASP A 119 1.20 -30.38 -4.20
N SER A 120 2.22 -29.73 -4.77
CA SER A 120 3.13 -30.32 -5.76
C SER A 120 4.15 -31.30 -5.16
N LYS A 121 4.44 -31.19 -3.85
CA LYS A 121 5.40 -32.07 -3.15
C LYS A 121 4.77 -33.40 -2.76
N ASP A 122 3.49 -33.41 -2.40
CA ASP A 122 2.76 -34.64 -2.05
C ASP A 122 2.55 -35.58 -3.26
N GLN A 123 2.76 -35.07 -4.49
CA GLN A 123 2.64 -35.86 -5.73
C GLN A 123 3.98 -36.38 -6.27
N LYS A 124 5.11 -36.01 -5.65
CA LYS A 124 6.47 -36.31 -6.12
C LYS A 124 7.16 -37.47 -5.39
N ASP A 125 6.42 -38.29 -4.65
CA ASP A 125 6.93 -39.50 -3.98
C ASP A 125 6.97 -40.74 -4.91
N SER A 126 6.97 -40.54 -6.24
CA SER A 126 7.03 -41.64 -7.21
C SER A 126 7.75 -41.23 -8.49
N SER A 127 9.01 -40.82 -8.41
CA SER A 127 10.03 -41.01 -9.46
C SER A 127 11.38 -40.52 -8.93
N GLU A 128 12.21 -41.45 -8.49
CA GLU A 128 13.67 -41.27 -8.46
C GLU A 128 14.12 -41.00 -9.90
N ASP A 129 14.76 -39.85 -10.12
CA ASP A 129 15.90 -39.62 -11.03
C ASP A 129 15.92 -38.17 -11.53
N ASN A 130 17.09 -37.55 -11.36
CA ASN A 130 17.52 -36.19 -11.71
C ASN A 130 17.48 -35.15 -10.57
N LYS A 131 18.40 -35.33 -9.60
CA LYS A 131 19.03 -34.21 -8.91
C LYS A 131 19.89 -33.42 -9.91
N SER A 132 19.31 -32.39 -10.52
CA SER A 132 20.10 -31.26 -10.99
C SER A 132 20.34 -30.33 -9.79
N ASP A 133 21.60 -29.98 -9.52
CA ASP A 133 22.05 -29.06 -8.44
C ASP A 133 21.58 -27.60 -8.61
N ASP A 134 20.54 -27.36 -9.42
CA ASP A 134 19.87 -26.07 -9.53
C ASP A 134 18.80 -26.01 -8.45
N ALA A 135 19.08 -25.26 -7.37
CA ALA A 135 18.04 -24.82 -6.45
C ALA A 135 16.93 -24.18 -7.28
N SER A 136 15.76 -24.80 -7.29
CA SER A 136 14.71 -24.50 -8.25
C SER A 136 14.27 -23.03 -8.09
N GLU A 137 13.96 -22.35 -9.18
CA GLU A 137 13.49 -20.95 -9.16
C GLU A 137 12.30 -20.76 -8.18
N SER A 138 11.52 -21.82 -7.94
CA SER A 138 10.46 -21.89 -6.91
C SER A 138 10.95 -21.81 -5.47
N ASP A 139 12.14 -22.32 -5.14
CA ASP A 139 12.68 -22.34 -3.77
C ASP A 139 13.01 -20.92 -3.27
N TYR A 140 13.41 -20.03 -4.18
CA TYR A 140 13.71 -18.63 -3.86
C TYR A 140 12.50 -17.70 -4.01
N THR A 141 11.45 -18.13 -4.71
CA THR A 141 10.30 -17.27 -5.03
C THR A 141 9.65 -16.70 -3.76
N THR A 142 9.29 -17.55 -2.79
CA THR A 142 8.70 -17.11 -1.52
C THR A 142 9.60 -16.12 -0.78
N MET A 143 10.92 -16.31 -0.84
CA MET A 143 11.88 -15.44 -0.19
C MET A 143 11.95 -14.06 -0.86
N VAL A 144 11.98 -14.01 -2.19
CA VAL A 144 11.99 -12.77 -2.96
C VAL A 144 10.68 -12.00 -2.76
N VAL A 145 9.53 -12.69 -2.85
CA VAL A 145 8.22 -12.05 -2.65
C VAL A 145 8.07 -11.53 -1.21
N LEU A 146 8.61 -12.24 -0.22
CA LEU A 146 8.65 -11.74 1.16
C LEU A 146 9.48 -10.45 1.29
N ALA A 147 10.62 -10.36 0.60
CA ALA A 147 11.40 -9.12 0.53
C ALA A 147 10.62 -7.99 -0.15
N MET A 148 9.85 -8.29 -1.20
CA MET A 148 8.95 -7.33 -1.88
C MET A 148 7.83 -6.83 -0.94
N VAL A 149 7.26 -7.71 -0.10
CA VAL A 149 6.27 -7.32 0.93
C VAL A 149 6.88 -6.33 1.92
N VAL A 150 8.10 -6.59 2.40
CA VAL A 150 8.83 -5.67 3.32
C VAL A 150 9.09 -4.32 2.66
N SER A 151 9.55 -4.31 1.41
CA SER A 151 9.74 -3.08 0.64
C SER A 151 8.46 -2.27 0.51
N SER A 152 7.35 -2.93 0.15
CA SER A 152 6.05 -2.27 0.01
C SER A 152 5.53 -1.72 1.33
N LEU A 153 5.67 -2.47 2.44
CA LEU A 153 5.29 -2.02 3.77
C LEU A 153 6.13 -0.84 4.28
N LYS A 154 7.41 -0.79 3.93
CA LYS A 154 8.26 0.36 4.26
C LYS A 154 7.80 1.62 3.54
N GLU A 155 7.43 1.51 2.27
CA GLU A 155 6.86 2.64 1.53
C GLU A 155 5.49 3.04 2.11
N ASP A 156 4.63 2.06 2.43
CA ASP A 156 3.33 2.34 3.06
C ASP A 156 3.49 3.10 4.40
N PHE A 157 4.51 2.74 5.21
CA PHE A 157 4.76 3.38 6.50
C PHE A 157 5.47 4.73 6.39
N THR A 158 6.58 4.78 5.64
CA THR A 158 7.51 5.91 5.65
C THR A 158 7.44 6.78 4.39
N GLY A 159 6.82 6.28 3.32
CA GLY A 159 6.91 6.87 1.98
C GLY A 159 8.26 6.65 1.30
N ILE A 160 9.20 5.94 1.94
CA ILE A 160 10.54 5.68 1.40
C ILE A 160 10.56 4.31 0.73
N LYS A 161 10.92 4.30 -0.56
CA LYS A 161 11.16 3.07 -1.33
C LYS A 161 12.49 2.43 -0.93
N ILE A 162 12.49 1.10 -0.87
CA ILE A 162 13.71 0.30 -0.78
C ILE A 162 13.64 -0.86 -1.77
N GLU A 163 14.78 -1.21 -2.34
CA GLU A 163 14.86 -2.33 -3.27
C GLU A 163 14.70 -3.66 -2.52
N PRO A 164 13.82 -4.58 -2.97
CA PRO A 164 13.70 -5.92 -2.39
C PRO A 164 15.05 -6.66 -2.39
N LEU A 165 15.86 -6.42 -3.42
CA LEU A 165 17.21 -6.96 -3.54
C LEU A 165 18.13 -6.54 -2.39
N ASP A 166 17.98 -5.33 -1.86
CA ASP A 166 18.79 -4.88 -0.72
C ASP A 166 18.40 -5.59 0.58
N VAL A 167 17.11 -5.95 0.73
CA VAL A 167 16.65 -6.80 1.84
C VAL A 167 17.23 -8.22 1.71
N LEU A 168 17.28 -8.76 0.49
CA LEU A 168 17.86 -10.09 0.23
C LEU A 168 19.36 -10.13 0.49
N LYS A 169 20.11 -9.09 0.10
CA LYS A 169 21.55 -8.95 0.39
C LYS A 169 21.86 -8.98 1.88
N ILE A 170 20.95 -8.49 2.73
CA ILE A 170 21.11 -8.55 4.19
C ILE A 170 20.96 -9.98 4.71
N ARG A 171 20.08 -10.79 4.10
CA ARG A 171 19.81 -12.16 4.55
C ARG A 171 20.77 -13.20 3.98
N ILE A 172 21.10 -13.12 2.69
CA ILE A 172 21.82 -14.17 1.98
C ILE A 172 23.30 -13.81 1.86
N THR A 173 24.18 -14.73 2.25
CA THR A 173 25.64 -14.55 2.14
C THR A 173 26.17 -14.77 0.72
N ASP A 174 25.51 -15.59 -0.09
CA ASP A 174 25.84 -15.92 -1.48
C ASP A 174 24.94 -15.21 -2.51
N TYR A 175 24.44 -14.02 -2.18
CA TYR A 175 23.55 -13.21 -3.04
C TYR A 175 24.05 -13.06 -4.48
N THR A 176 25.35 -12.78 -4.66
CA THR A 176 25.95 -12.53 -5.99
C THR A 176 25.86 -13.73 -6.93
N LYS A 177 25.69 -14.95 -6.41
CA LYS A 177 25.53 -16.17 -7.22
C LYS A 177 24.14 -16.26 -7.85
N TYR A 178 23.11 -15.70 -7.20
CA TYR A 178 21.70 -15.86 -7.58
C TYR A 178 21.00 -14.54 -7.92
N GLU A 179 21.76 -13.45 -8.06
CA GLU A 179 21.22 -12.11 -8.30
C GLU A 179 20.31 -12.05 -9.54
N GLU A 180 20.70 -12.70 -10.64
CA GLU A 180 19.90 -12.75 -11.87
C GLU A 180 18.57 -13.49 -11.66
N THR A 181 18.60 -14.59 -10.90
CA THR A 181 17.40 -15.35 -10.53
C THR A 181 16.45 -14.49 -9.70
N PHE A 182 16.98 -13.72 -8.73
CA PHE A 182 16.15 -12.83 -7.91
C PHE A 182 15.50 -11.71 -8.73
N LYS A 183 16.26 -11.09 -9.65
CA LYS A 183 15.72 -10.07 -10.56
C LYS A 183 14.60 -10.63 -11.43
N LYS A 184 14.80 -11.81 -12.02
CA LYS A 184 13.80 -12.47 -12.85
C LYS A 184 12.51 -12.78 -12.08
N ILE A 185 12.61 -13.19 -10.81
CA ILE A 185 11.45 -13.42 -9.96
C ILE A 185 10.70 -12.09 -9.67
N ILE A 186 11.44 -11.00 -9.39
CA ILE A 186 10.85 -9.67 -9.19
C ILE A 186 10.09 -9.23 -10.45
N ASP A 187 10.72 -9.31 -11.62
CA ASP A 187 10.13 -8.88 -12.88
C ASP A 187 8.86 -9.66 -13.21
N LYS A 188 8.91 -10.99 -13.07
CA LYS A 188 7.75 -11.87 -13.26
C LYS A 188 6.60 -11.54 -12.30
N THR A 189 6.93 -11.26 -11.04
CA THR A 189 5.94 -10.90 -10.02
C THR A 189 5.30 -9.56 -10.33
N ASN A 190 6.10 -8.58 -10.74
CA ASN A 190 5.63 -7.25 -11.14
C ASN A 190 4.71 -7.32 -12.37
N GLU A 191 5.09 -8.09 -13.39
CA GLU A 191 4.28 -8.34 -14.58
C GLU A 191 2.93 -8.97 -14.24
N LYS A 192 2.94 -10.00 -13.38
CA LYS A 192 1.73 -10.72 -12.95
C LYS A 192 0.77 -9.82 -12.16
N LEU A 193 1.29 -8.95 -11.31
CA LEU A 193 0.47 -8.09 -10.45
C LEU A 193 0.05 -6.78 -11.13
N GLY A 194 0.70 -6.43 -12.24
CA GLY A 194 0.55 -5.13 -12.89
C GLY A 194 1.02 -3.99 -11.99
N VAL A 195 2.09 -4.21 -11.22
CA VAL A 195 2.61 -3.23 -10.26
C VAL A 195 4.13 -3.15 -10.38
N GLU A 196 4.67 -1.93 -10.49
CA GLU A 196 6.09 -1.66 -10.29
C GLU A 196 6.35 -1.37 -8.81
N ILE A 197 7.32 -2.08 -8.22
CA ILE A 197 7.81 -1.83 -6.86
C ILE A 197 8.98 -0.87 -6.94
#